data_AF-A0ABD2P6E3-F1
#
_entry.id   AF-A0ABD2P6E3-F1
#
_cell.length_a   1.000
_cell.length_b   1.000
_cell.length_c   1.000
_cell.angle_alpha   90.00
_cell.angle_beta   90.00
_cell.angle_gamma   90.00
#
_symmetry.space_group_name_H-M   'P 1'
#
loop_
_entity.id
_entity.type
_entity.pdbx_description
1 polymer ?
#
loop_
_entity_poly.entity_id
_entity_poly.type
_entity_poly.pdbx_seq_one_letter_code
_entity_poly.pdbx_strand_id
1 'polypeptide(L)'
;RCEEEAVCVCVRKPHEGLPCVDPITFKNCNHSFQSKNCPIYKREAIQNIEAKEITSYFEARKKVEIPTPTAGTSYAAVISSVPKFNMKEIVEEFLPQLNEALTHITS
;
A
#
# COMPACT_ATOMS: atom_id res chain seq x y z
N ARG A 1 -17.74 -1.72 19.86
CA ARG A 1 -16.64 -1.59 20.84
C ARG A 1 -15.47 -2.35 20.22
N CYS A 2 -14.29 -1.75 20.01
CA CYS A 2 -13.16 -2.51 19.48
C CYS A 2 -12.84 -3.65 20.45
N GLU A 3 -12.83 -4.89 19.96
CA GLU A 3 -12.59 -6.13 20.73
C GLU A 3 -11.10 -6.52 20.75
N GLU A 4 -10.22 -5.65 20.27
CA GLU A 4 -8.79 -5.92 20.23
C GLU A 4 -8.17 -5.75 21.61
N GLU A 5 -7.50 -6.80 22.09
CA GLU A 5 -6.72 -6.77 23.32
C GLU A 5 -5.60 -5.73 23.20
N ALA A 6 -5.44 -4.89 24.22
CA ALA A 6 -4.35 -3.93 24.25
C ALA A 6 -3.00 -4.66 24.26
N VAL A 7 -2.08 -4.25 23.40
CA VAL A 7 -0.74 -4.84 23.26
C VAL A 7 0.31 -3.74 23.47
N CYS A 8 1.41 -4.07 24.15
CA CYS A 8 2.52 -3.13 24.28
C CYS A 8 3.26 -2.94 22.93
N VAL A 9 4.00 -1.84 22.77
CA VAL A 9 4.85 -1.56 21.60
C VAL A 9 5.87 -2.67 21.34
N CYS A 10 6.26 -3.43 22.38
CA CYS A 10 7.11 -4.61 22.26
C CYS A 10 6.39 -5.90 21.79
N VAL A 11 5.11 -5.81 21.38
CA VAL A 11 4.28 -6.94 20.89
C VAL A 11 4.03 -8.00 21.98
N ARG A 12 4.14 -7.61 23.26
CA ARG A 12 3.82 -8.47 24.41
C ARG A 12 2.63 -7.90 25.18
N LYS A 13 2.20 -8.64 26.19
CA LYS A 13 1.15 -8.19 27.13
C LYS A 13 1.46 -6.76 27.64
N PRO A 14 0.43 -5.95 27.89
CA PRO A 14 0.60 -4.61 28.45
C PRO A 14 1.46 -4.68 29.71
N HIS A 15 2.46 -3.82 29.79
CA HIS A 15 3.25 -3.65 31.00
C HIS A 15 3.33 -2.16 31.31
N GLU A 16 2.62 -1.74 32.35
CA GLU A 16 2.61 -0.35 32.82
C GLU A 16 3.75 -0.15 33.83
N GLY A 17 4.53 0.92 33.67
CA GLY A 17 5.59 1.29 34.63
C GLY A 17 6.87 0.43 34.58
N LEU A 18 6.89 -0.65 33.80
CA LEU A 18 8.09 -1.45 33.54
C LEU A 18 8.71 -1.07 32.18
N PRO A 19 10.05 -0.97 32.08
CA PRO A 19 10.70 -0.77 30.79
C PRO A 19 10.37 -1.95 29.86
N CYS A 20 10.18 -1.66 28.57
CA CYS A 20 10.11 -2.72 27.57
C CYS A 20 11.41 -3.52 27.63
N VAL A 21 11.31 -4.84 27.74
CA VAL A 21 12.43 -5.72 27.35
C VAL A 21 12.67 -5.44 25.87
N ASP A 22 13.94 -5.24 25.49
CA ASP A 22 14.40 -4.68 24.22
C ASP A 22 13.44 -4.92 23.04
N PRO A 23 13.15 -3.88 22.24
CA PRO A 23 12.22 -4.00 21.13
C PRO A 23 12.68 -5.15 20.24
N ILE A 24 11.78 -6.08 19.96
CA ILE A 24 12.04 -7.19 19.05
C ILE A 24 12.51 -6.55 17.74
N THR A 25 13.79 -6.72 17.42
CA THR A 25 14.35 -6.37 16.13
C THR A 25 14.14 -7.57 15.21
N PHE A 26 13.91 -7.31 13.92
CA PHE A 26 13.99 -8.39 12.95
C PHE A 26 15.41 -8.96 13.00
N LYS A 27 15.55 -10.30 13.05
CA LYS A 27 16.86 -10.98 13.17
C LYS A 27 17.90 -10.51 12.15
N ASN A 28 17.45 -10.01 10.98
CA ASN A 28 18.30 -9.56 9.88
C ASN A 28 18.15 -8.06 9.55
N CYS A 29 17.48 -7.26 10.38
CA CYS A 29 17.27 -5.84 10.09
C CYS A 29 17.32 -4.94 11.33
N ASN A 30 17.97 -3.79 11.19
CA ASN A 30 18.04 -2.73 12.23
C ASN A 30 16.78 -1.84 12.22
N HIS A 31 15.60 -2.44 12.36
CA HIS A 31 14.35 -1.71 12.58
C HIS A 31 13.43 -2.51 13.49
N SER A 32 12.45 -1.82 14.11
CA SER A 32 11.42 -2.46 14.92
C SER A 32 10.69 -3.55 14.14
N PHE A 33 10.39 -4.68 14.78
CA PHE A 33 9.59 -5.77 14.20
C PHE A 33 8.25 -5.30 13.63
N GLN A 34 7.68 -4.24 14.19
CA GLN A 34 6.43 -3.63 13.72
C GLN A 34 6.61 -2.70 12.51
N SER A 35 7.84 -2.53 12.01
CA SER A 35 8.12 -1.64 10.88
C SER A 35 7.45 -2.14 9.62
N LYS A 36 6.37 -1.47 9.20
CA LYS A 36 5.73 -1.66 7.90
C LYS A 36 6.66 -1.36 6.72
N ASN A 37 7.82 -0.75 6.98
CA ASN A 37 8.88 -0.50 5.99
C ASN A 37 9.92 -1.61 5.89
N CYS A 38 9.79 -2.71 6.65
CA CYS A 38 10.67 -3.85 6.52
C CYS A 38 10.51 -4.51 5.12
N PRO A 39 11.59 -4.61 4.32
CA PRO A 39 11.51 -5.23 2.99
C PRO A 39 11.21 -6.73 3.06
N ILE A 40 11.63 -7.42 4.13
CA ILE A 40 11.35 -8.84 4.35
C ILE A 40 9.86 -9.03 4.67
N TYR A 41 9.34 -8.27 5.63
CA TYR A 41 7.90 -8.28 5.97
C TYR A 41 7.04 -7.96 4.76
N LYS A 42 7.40 -6.95 3.95
CA LYS A 42 6.66 -6.63 2.72
C LYS A 42 6.62 -7.81 1.78
N ARG A 43 7.73 -8.52 1.59
CA ARG A 43 7.79 -9.71 0.73
C ARG A 43 6.89 -10.84 1.26
N GLU A 44 6.96 -11.14 2.55
CA GLU A 44 6.14 -12.16 3.21
C GLU A 44 4.64 -11.80 3.17
N ALA A 45 4.32 -10.52 3.35
CA ALA A 45 2.95 -10.02 3.26
C ALA A 45 2.39 -10.15 1.83
N ILE A 46 3.21 -9.84 0.81
CA ILE A 46 2.81 -9.99 -0.59
C ILE A 46 2.52 -11.46 -0.88
N GLN A 47 3.43 -12.38 -0.53
CA GLN A 47 3.25 -13.81 -0.76
C GLN A 47 2.03 -14.38 -0.02
N ASN A 48 1.77 -13.92 1.22
CA ASN A 48 0.57 -14.32 1.96
C ASN A 48 -0.72 -13.86 1.26
N ILE A 49 -0.75 -12.65 0.73
CA ILE A 49 -1.92 -12.13 -0.02
C ILE A 49 -2.07 -12.89 -1.34
N GLU A 50 -0.97 -13.14 -2.04
CA GLU A 50 -0.95 -13.94 -3.27
C GLU A 50 -1.55 -15.33 -3.04
N ALA A 51 -1.12 -16.01 -1.96
CA ALA A 51 -1.60 -17.34 -1.61
C ALA A 51 -3.05 -17.34 -1.09
N LYS A 52 -3.45 -16.32 -0.32
CA LYS A 52 -4.78 -16.26 0.30
C LYS A 52 -5.87 -15.82 -0.65
N GLU A 53 -5.56 -14.89 -1.56
CA GLU A 53 -6.54 -14.28 -2.47
C GLU A 53 -6.43 -14.80 -3.90
N ILE A 54 -5.44 -15.65 -4.21
CA ILE A 54 -5.17 -16.17 -5.56
C ILE A 54 -5.09 -15.00 -6.56
N THR A 55 -4.37 -13.95 -6.16
CA THR A 55 -4.17 -12.74 -6.97
C THR A 55 -2.78 -12.77 -7.56
N SER A 56 -2.55 -12.01 -8.63
CA SER A 56 -1.21 -11.88 -9.19
C SER A 56 -0.27 -11.16 -8.21
N TYR A 57 1.02 -11.49 -8.25
CA TYR A 57 2.07 -10.78 -7.49
C TYR A 57 1.93 -9.25 -7.58
N PHE A 58 1.59 -8.73 -8.77
CA PHE A 58 1.46 -7.29 -9.01
C PHE A 58 0.29 -6.66 -8.24
N GLU A 59 -0.85 -7.36 -8.19
CA GLU A 59 -2.01 -6.91 -7.43
C GLU A 59 -1.80 -7.04 -5.93
N ALA A 60 -1.20 -8.15 -5.49
CA ALA A 60 -0.81 -8.35 -4.09
C ALA A 60 0.20 -7.29 -3.62
N ARG A 61 1.20 -6.98 -4.46
CA ARG A 61 2.17 -5.91 -4.22
C ARG A 61 1.51 -4.55 -4.09
N LYS A 62 0.56 -4.21 -4.97
CA LYS A 62 -0.20 -2.94 -4.89
C LYS A 62 -1.00 -2.81 -3.59
N LYS A 63 -1.48 -3.92 -3.02
CA LYS A 63 -2.17 -3.94 -1.72
C LYS A 63 -1.24 -3.79 -0.53
N VAL A 64 0.02 -4.23 -0.64
CA VAL A 64 1.03 -4.05 0.43
C VAL A 64 1.71 -2.69 0.33
N GLU A 65 1.86 -2.16 -0.88
CA GLU A 65 2.40 -0.82 -1.16
C GLU A 65 1.39 0.31 -0.90
N ILE A 66 0.36 0.10 -0.04
CA ILE A 66 -0.45 1.21 0.48
C ILE A 66 0.53 2.30 0.93
N PRO A 67 0.38 3.54 0.42
CA PRO A 67 1.39 4.57 0.56
C PRO A 67 1.59 4.80 2.04
N THR A 68 2.65 4.20 2.57
CA THR A 68 3.11 4.48 3.91
C THR A 68 3.64 5.89 3.76
N PRO A 69 2.98 6.91 4.34
CA PRO A 69 3.40 8.28 4.12
C PRO A 69 4.88 8.37 4.47
N THR A 70 5.69 8.76 3.48
CA THR A 70 7.10 9.08 3.69
C THR A 70 7.16 10.08 4.84
N ALA A 71 8.11 9.94 5.77
CA ALA A 71 8.22 10.87 6.89
C ALA A 71 8.25 12.32 6.35
N GLY A 72 7.20 13.11 6.65
CA GLY A 72 7.01 14.47 6.14
C GLY A 72 5.86 14.67 5.15
N THR A 73 5.23 13.62 4.61
CA THR A 73 4.03 13.77 3.76
C THR A 73 2.77 13.39 4.54
N SER A 74 1.85 14.34 4.70
CA SER A 74 0.54 14.06 5.29
C SER A 74 -0.30 13.20 4.34
N TYR A 75 -1.22 12.41 4.89
CA TYR A 75 -2.17 11.62 4.08
C TYR A 75 -2.94 12.49 3.07
N ALA A 76 -3.25 13.73 3.45
CA ALA A 76 -3.87 14.72 2.57
C ALA A 76 -2.99 15.06 1.34
N ALA A 77 -1.67 15.18 1.53
CA ALA A 77 -0.73 15.47 0.45
C ALA A 77 -0.68 14.35 -0.61
N VAL A 78 -0.75 13.10 -0.16
CA VAL A 78 -0.75 11.92 -1.04
C VAL A 78 -2.04 11.88 -1.86
N ILE A 79 -3.20 12.10 -1.25
CA ILE A 79 -4.49 12.12 -1.98
C ILE A 79 -4.54 13.28 -2.98
N SER A 80 -3.98 14.45 -2.63
CA SER A 80 -3.92 15.58 -3.56
C SER A 80 -2.97 15.39 -4.75
N SER A 81 -1.99 14.47 -4.63
CA SER A 81 -1.07 14.13 -5.71
C SER A 81 -1.62 13.11 -6.72
N VAL A 82 -2.78 12.50 -6.43
CA VAL A 82 -3.43 11.61 -7.39
C VAL A 82 -3.89 12.47 -8.58
N PRO A 83 -3.39 12.21 -9.81
CA PRO A 83 -3.77 12.99 -10.98
C PRO A 83 -5.29 12.89 -11.14
N LYS A 84 -5.97 14.03 -11.09
CA LYS A 84 -7.38 14.13 -11.42
C LYS A 84 -7.46 13.92 -12.93
N PHE A 85 -7.94 12.76 -13.35
CA PHE A 85 -8.21 12.51 -14.76
C PHE A 85 -9.19 13.56 -15.27
N ASN A 86 -8.71 14.42 -16.17
CA ASN A 86 -9.55 15.37 -16.85
C ASN A 86 -10.28 14.61 -17.96
N MET A 87 -11.50 14.17 -17.67
CA MET A 87 -12.32 13.43 -18.63
C MET A 87 -12.48 14.20 -19.96
N LYS A 88 -12.40 15.53 -19.94
CA LYS A 88 -12.47 16.34 -21.15
C LYS A 88 -11.24 16.15 -22.05
N GLU A 89 -10.04 16.18 -21.48
CA GLU A 89 -8.78 15.95 -22.22
C GLU A 89 -8.71 14.54 -22.79
N ILE A 90 -9.15 13.54 -22.01
CA ILE A 90 -9.20 12.15 -22.48
C ILE A 90 -10.19 12.03 -23.65
N VAL A 91 -11.38 12.63 -23.55
CA VAL A 91 -12.37 12.58 -24.62
C VAL A 91 -11.86 13.29 -25.88
N GLU A 92 -11.22 14.45 -25.75
CA GLU A 92 -10.63 15.20 -26.85
C GLU A 92 -9.47 14.46 -27.54
N GLU A 93 -8.67 13.69 -26.79
CA GLU A 93 -7.55 12.91 -27.33
C GLU A 93 -8.00 11.65 -28.09
N PHE A 94 -9.07 10.99 -27.63
CA PHE A 94 -9.54 9.72 -28.19
C PHE A 94 -10.63 9.86 -29.27
N LEU A 95 -11.35 10.99 -29.32
CA LEU A 95 -12.37 11.23 -30.36
C LEU A 95 -11.84 11.15 -31.81
N PRO A 96 -10.67 11.73 -32.14
CA PRO A 96 -10.13 11.68 -33.49
C PRO A 96 -9.81 10.25 -33.93
N GLN A 97 -9.26 9.44 -33.02
CA GLN A 97 -8.89 8.04 -33.26
C GLN A 97 -10.12 7.17 -33.53
N LEU A 98 -11.23 7.44 -32.83
CA LEU A 98 -12.51 6.76 -33.08
C LEU A 98 -13.11 7.14 -34.44
N ASN A 99 -13.01 8.40 -34.83
CA ASN A 99 -13.49 8.86 -36.14
C ASN A 99 -12.67 8.26 -37.28
N GLU A 100 -11.35 8.22 -37.16
CA GLU A 100 -10.46 7.59 -38.14
C GLU A 100 -10.77 6.08 -38.28
N ALA A 101 -10.91 5.37 -37.16
CA ALA A 101 -11.29 3.96 -37.16
C ALA A 101 -12.66 3.71 -37.82
N LEU A 102 -13.65 4.59 -37.60
CA LEU A 102 -14.97 4.49 -38.23
C LEU A 102 -14.90 4.74 -39.75
N THR A 103 -14.09 5.70 -40.21
CA THR A 103 -13.94 5.97 -41.65
C THR A 103 -13.34 4.80 -42.43
N HIS A 104 -12.48 4.00 -41.80
CA HIS A 104 -11.92 2.79 -42.40
C HIS A 104 -12.89 1.60 -42.45
N ILE A 105 -13.96 1.61 -41.65
CA ILE A 105 -14.99 0.55 -41.65
C ILE A 105 -16.09 0.82 -42.69
N THR A 106 -16.30 2.10 -43.06
CA THR A 106 -17.37 2.52 -43.96
C THR A 106 -16.93 2.75 -45.42
N SER A 107 -15.65 2.53 -45.75
CA SER A 107 -15.10 2.56 -47.12
C SER A 107 -14.94 1.17 -47.70
#